data_AF-A0A654G8R3-F1
#
_entry.id   AF-A0A654G8R3-F1
#
_cell.length_a   1.000
_cell.length_b   1.000
_cell.length_c   1.000
_cell.angle_alpha   90.00
_cell.angle_beta   90.00
_cell.angle_gamma   90.00
#
_symmetry.space_group_name_H-M   'P 1'
#
loop_
_entity.id
_entity.type
_entity.pdbx_description
1 polymer ?
#
loop_
_entity_poly.entity_id
_entity_poly.type
_entity_poly.pdbx_seq_one_letter_code
_entity_poly.pdbx_strand_id
1 'polypeptide(L)'
;MKFLIHLVVLFLHLNGFMANRVADSLIQKSCKENTRYAEPYIYKFCITSIKENPESQKVRNIDELTVVCNNSAISNLTKVKGTVENILNERKYKNKLSHTFLRECLKLYSEGYELLNSALKYLKTLDYEKFIGNMDMAKGKPRA
;
A
#
# COMPACT_ATOMS: atom_id res chain seq x y z
N MET A 1 -20.29 -28.77 -27.86
CA MET A 1 -20.11 -28.27 -26.47
C MET A 1 -18.65 -28.10 -26.06
N LYS A 2 -17.77 -29.11 -26.22
CA LYS A 2 -16.34 -29.02 -25.83
C LYS A 2 -15.58 -27.86 -26.49
N PHE A 3 -15.78 -27.61 -27.79
CA PHE A 3 -15.15 -26.50 -28.51
C PHE A 3 -15.50 -25.12 -27.94
N LEU A 4 -16.76 -24.91 -27.55
CA LEU A 4 -17.21 -23.66 -26.93
C LEU A 4 -16.58 -23.45 -25.55
N ILE A 5 -16.41 -24.53 -24.76
CA ILE A 5 -15.73 -24.47 -23.47
C ILE A 5 -14.26 -24.08 -23.65
N HIS A 6 -13.55 -24.67 -24.62
CA HIS A 6 -12.16 -24.30 -24.93
C HIS A 6 -12.02 -22.85 -25.41
N LEU A 7 -12.97 -22.37 -26.20
CA LEU A 7 -13.04 -20.96 -26.63
C LEU A 7 -13.22 -20.02 -25.44
N VAL A 8 -14.15 -20.31 -24.54
CA VAL A 8 -14.37 -19.53 -23.32
C VAL A 8 -13.11 -19.52 -22.44
N VAL A 9 -12.48 -20.66 -22.24
CA VAL A 9 -11.22 -20.77 -21.47
C VAL A 9 -10.10 -19.95 -22.14
N LEU A 10 -9.95 -20.02 -23.46
CA LEU A 10 -8.95 -19.25 -24.20
C LEU A 10 -9.18 -17.73 -24.08
N PHE A 11 -10.43 -17.28 -24.21
CA PHE A 11 -10.79 -15.87 -24.03
C PHE A 11 -10.51 -15.38 -22.61
N LEU A 12 -10.75 -16.19 -21.58
CA LEU A 12 -10.42 -15.85 -20.19
C LEU A 12 -8.90 -15.68 -19.98
N HIS A 13 -8.09 -16.56 -20.58
CA HIS A 13 -6.62 -16.48 -20.50
C HIS A 13 -6.07 -15.25 -21.23
N LEU A 14 -6.58 -14.95 -22.43
CA LEU A 14 -6.18 -13.77 -23.21
C LEU A 14 -6.53 -12.47 -22.48
N ASN A 15 -7.73 -12.38 -21.90
CA ASN A 15 -8.15 -11.21 -21.13
C ASN A 15 -7.30 -11.02 -19.86
N GLY A 16 -6.97 -12.11 -19.15
CA GLY A 16 -6.09 -12.06 -17.98
C GLY A 16 -4.66 -11.60 -18.35
N PHE A 17 -4.12 -12.10 -19.46
CA PHE A 17 -2.78 -11.73 -19.91
C PHE A 17 -2.66 -10.25 -20.30
N MET A 18 -3.67 -9.71 -21.00
CA MET A 18 -3.68 -8.29 -21.37
C MET A 18 -3.83 -7.37 -20.16
N ALA A 19 -4.69 -7.74 -19.19
CA ALA A 19 -4.84 -6.99 -17.93
C ALA A 19 -3.53 -6.92 -17.15
N ASN A 20 -2.80 -8.04 -17.03
CA ASN A 20 -1.51 -8.08 -16.34
C ASN A 20 -0.46 -7.16 -16.99
N ARG A 21 -0.44 -7.04 -18.33
CA ARG A 21 0.49 -6.13 -19.02
C ARG A 21 0.22 -4.66 -18.71
N VAL A 22 -1.04 -4.27 -18.59
CA VAL A 22 -1.43 -2.90 -18.22
C VAL A 22 -0.98 -2.59 -16.79
N ALA A 23 -1.31 -3.47 -15.84
CA ALA A 23 -0.91 -3.34 -14.45
C ALA A 23 0.63 -3.25 -14.29
N ASP A 24 1.37 -4.15 -14.94
CA ASP A 24 2.84 -4.15 -14.90
C ASP A 24 3.45 -2.86 -15.43
N SER A 25 2.95 -2.36 -16.57
CA SER A 25 3.42 -1.09 -17.14
C SER A 25 3.13 0.09 -16.20
N LEU A 26 1.93 0.12 -15.61
CA LEU A 26 1.53 1.17 -14.69
C LEU A 26 2.39 1.17 -13.42
N ILE A 27 2.63 -0.01 -12.83
CA ILE A 27 3.48 -0.19 -11.64
C ILE A 27 4.92 0.27 -11.96
N GLN A 28 5.49 -0.17 -13.08
CA GLN A 28 6.85 0.21 -13.48
C GLN A 28 6.97 1.71 -13.70
N LYS A 29 6.04 2.32 -14.42
CA LYS A 29 6.02 3.77 -14.67
C LYS A 29 5.91 4.55 -13.36
N SER A 30 4.96 4.18 -12.51
CA SER A 30 4.71 4.86 -11.23
C SER A 30 5.93 4.78 -10.31
N CYS A 31 6.53 3.60 -10.17
CA CYS A 31 7.74 3.45 -9.37
C CYS A 31 8.92 4.24 -9.96
N LYS A 32 9.11 4.21 -11.28
CA LYS A 32 10.20 4.95 -11.94
C LYS A 32 10.11 6.45 -11.69
N GLU A 33 8.90 7.01 -11.74
CA GLU A 33 8.65 8.43 -11.47
C GLU A 33 8.89 8.76 -9.99
N ASN A 34 8.38 7.94 -9.07
CA ASN A 34 8.50 8.17 -7.62
C ASN A 34 9.92 7.92 -7.06
N THR A 35 10.76 7.18 -7.79
CA THR A 35 12.13 6.85 -7.34
C THR A 35 13.21 7.47 -8.23
N ARG A 36 12.85 8.46 -9.07
CA ARG A 36 13.77 9.05 -10.06
C ARG A 36 15.07 9.59 -9.45
N TYR A 37 14.99 10.15 -8.25
CA TYR A 37 16.11 10.73 -7.51
C TYR A 37 16.51 9.90 -6.28
N ALA A 38 15.98 8.69 -6.17
CA ALA A 38 16.26 7.79 -5.07
C ALA A 38 17.35 6.79 -5.45
N GLU A 39 17.93 6.14 -4.44
CA GLU A 39 18.87 5.04 -4.65
C GLU A 39 18.27 3.91 -5.50
N PRO A 40 19.04 3.24 -6.37
CA PRO A 40 18.51 2.23 -7.30
C PRO A 40 17.70 1.10 -6.63
N TYR A 41 18.04 0.74 -5.39
CA TYR A 41 17.32 -0.29 -4.64
C TYR A 41 15.89 0.12 -4.27
N ILE A 42 15.59 1.43 -4.21
CA ILE A 42 14.25 1.94 -3.88
C ILE A 42 13.27 1.66 -5.04
N TYR A 43 13.73 1.70 -6.29
CA TYR A 43 12.92 1.30 -7.44
C TYR A 43 12.50 -0.18 -7.30
N LYS A 44 13.46 -1.07 -7.04
CA LYS A 44 13.18 -2.49 -6.83
C LYS A 44 12.25 -2.71 -5.63
N PHE A 45 12.49 -2.02 -4.52
CA PHE A 45 11.63 -2.06 -3.35
C PHE A 45 10.19 -1.63 -3.67
N CYS A 46 10.01 -0.54 -4.43
CA CYS A 46 8.69 -0.06 -4.85
C CYS A 46 7.93 -1.13 -5.67
N ILE A 47 8.58 -1.71 -6.68
CA ILE A 47 7.96 -2.76 -7.50
C ILE A 47 7.56 -3.97 -6.65
N THR A 48 8.49 -4.48 -5.83
CA THR A 48 8.23 -5.65 -4.99
C THR A 48 7.08 -5.40 -4.02
N SER A 49 7.11 -4.26 -3.32
CA SER A 49 6.08 -3.92 -2.31
C SER A 49 4.68 -3.83 -2.91
N ILE A 50 4.56 -3.34 -4.14
CA ILE A 50 3.26 -3.26 -4.82
C ILE A 50 2.81 -4.65 -5.29
N LYS A 51 3.71 -5.42 -5.90
CA LYS A 51 3.39 -6.76 -6.44
C LYS A 51 3.10 -7.81 -5.37
N GLU A 52 3.51 -7.58 -4.12
CA GLU A 52 3.12 -8.42 -2.97
C GLU A 52 1.60 -8.48 -2.77
N ASN A 53 0.86 -7.45 -3.21
CA ASN A 53 -0.60 -7.46 -3.19
C ASN A 53 -1.14 -8.00 -4.53
N PRO A 54 -1.83 -9.16 -4.58
CA PRO A 54 -2.38 -9.72 -5.81
C PRO A 54 -3.38 -8.81 -6.53
N GLU A 55 -4.09 -7.94 -5.81
CA GLU A 55 -5.03 -6.98 -6.41
C GLU A 55 -4.32 -5.93 -7.27
N SER A 56 -3.02 -5.69 -7.02
CA SER A 56 -2.22 -4.78 -7.85
C SER A 56 -2.11 -5.24 -9.30
N GLN A 57 -2.28 -6.56 -9.56
CA GLN A 57 -2.19 -7.12 -10.91
C GLN A 57 -3.47 -6.95 -11.72
N LYS A 58 -4.57 -6.54 -11.06
CA LYS A 58 -5.89 -6.39 -11.69
C LYS A 58 -6.21 -4.93 -12.06
N VAL A 59 -5.38 -3.99 -11.65
CA VAL A 59 -5.62 -2.56 -11.83
C VAL A 59 -5.50 -2.15 -13.29
N ARG A 60 -6.33 -1.19 -13.69
CA ARG A 60 -6.43 -0.71 -15.09
C ARG A 60 -6.02 0.75 -15.24
N ASN A 61 -5.92 1.49 -14.14
CA ASN A 61 -5.59 2.91 -14.12
C ASN A 61 -4.90 3.30 -12.80
N ILE A 62 -4.40 4.54 -12.74
CA ILE A 62 -3.62 5.04 -11.61
C ILE A 62 -4.44 5.18 -10.33
N ASP A 63 -5.74 5.47 -10.41
CA ASP A 63 -6.61 5.61 -9.24
C ASP A 63 -6.83 4.26 -8.57
N GLU A 64 -7.09 3.20 -9.35
CA GLU A 64 -7.17 1.83 -8.85
C GLU A 64 -5.86 1.38 -8.20
N LEU A 65 -4.72 1.68 -8.84
CA LEU A 65 -3.40 1.39 -8.25
C LEU A 65 -3.19 2.16 -6.94
N THR A 66 -3.60 3.41 -6.88
CA THR A 66 -3.50 4.27 -5.69
C THR A 66 -4.34 3.71 -4.54
N VAL A 67 -5.55 3.24 -4.81
CA VAL A 67 -6.42 2.59 -3.82
C VAL A 67 -5.77 1.31 -3.29
N VAL A 68 -5.25 0.45 -4.17
CA VAL A 68 -4.56 -0.79 -3.77
C VAL A 68 -3.35 -0.49 -2.89
N CYS A 69 -2.49 0.46 -3.29
CA CYS A 69 -1.32 0.86 -2.53
C CYS A 69 -1.67 1.44 -1.15
N ASN A 70 -2.70 2.29 -1.08
CA ASN A 70 -3.15 2.87 0.18
C ASN A 70 -3.71 1.78 1.12
N ASN A 71 -4.53 0.86 0.62
CA ASN A 71 -5.02 -0.29 1.39
C ASN A 71 -3.87 -1.17 1.91
N SER A 72 -2.84 -1.43 1.09
CA SER A 72 -1.64 -2.14 1.52
C SER A 72 -0.91 -1.38 2.65
N ALA A 73 -0.81 -0.04 2.56
CA ALA A 73 -0.21 0.77 3.62
C ALA A 73 -1.01 0.71 4.92
N ILE A 74 -2.35 0.77 4.86
CA ILE A 74 -3.23 0.61 6.02
C ILE A 74 -3.02 -0.76 6.68
N SER A 75 -2.99 -1.83 5.88
CA SER A 75 -2.77 -3.19 6.37
C SER A 75 -1.41 -3.33 7.08
N ASN A 76 -0.34 -2.85 6.44
CA ASN A 76 1.00 -2.90 7.00
C ASN A 76 1.12 -2.08 8.29
N LEU A 77 0.55 -0.87 8.33
CA LEU A 77 0.56 -0.03 9.52
C LEU A 77 -0.21 -0.68 10.68
N THR A 78 -1.36 -1.29 10.38
CA THR A 78 -2.16 -2.03 11.37
C THR A 78 -1.38 -3.20 11.95
N LYS A 79 -0.65 -3.95 11.10
CA LYS A 79 0.20 -5.07 11.53
C LYS A 79 1.35 -4.62 12.43
N VAL A 80 2.01 -3.52 12.09
CA VAL A 80 3.09 -2.97 12.91
C VAL A 80 2.55 -2.45 14.24
N LYS A 81 1.40 -1.76 14.23
CA LYS A 81 0.70 -1.34 15.45
C LYS A 81 0.41 -2.52 16.38
N GLY A 82 -0.19 -3.60 15.86
CA GLY A 82 -0.47 -4.80 16.64
C GLY A 82 0.79 -5.46 17.20
N THR A 83 1.89 -5.46 16.44
CA THR A 83 3.19 -5.93 16.94
C THR A 83 3.66 -5.12 18.15
N VAL A 84 3.56 -3.80 18.09
CA VAL A 84 3.96 -2.91 19.20
C VAL A 84 3.03 -3.07 20.41
N GLU A 85 1.73 -3.24 20.20
CA GLU A 85 0.77 -3.54 21.27
C GLU A 85 1.13 -4.84 22.00
N ASN A 86 1.45 -5.91 21.25
CA ASN A 86 1.87 -7.18 21.83
C ASN A 86 3.17 -7.03 22.65
N ILE A 87 4.16 -6.31 22.12
CA ILE A 87 5.41 -6.04 22.83
C ILE A 87 5.16 -5.34 24.18
N LEU A 88 4.24 -4.38 24.22
CA LEU A 88 3.87 -3.66 25.44
C LEU A 88 3.11 -4.56 26.42
N ASN A 89 2.19 -5.39 25.94
CA ASN A 89 1.36 -6.28 26.76
C ASN A 89 2.18 -7.42 27.39
N GLU A 90 3.11 -8.00 26.65
CA GLU A 90 4.03 -9.04 27.15
C GLU A 90 5.05 -8.51 28.18
N ARG A 91 5.10 -7.18 28.38
CA ARG A 91 6.11 -6.49 29.21
C ARG A 91 7.53 -6.92 28.87
N LYS A 92 7.78 -7.27 27.60
CA LYS A 92 9.07 -7.76 27.09
C LYS A 92 10.20 -6.76 27.36
N TYR A 93 9.87 -5.48 27.42
CA TYR A 93 10.79 -4.40 27.80
C TYR A 93 10.35 -3.78 29.12
N LYS A 94 11.19 -3.94 30.16
CA LYS A 94 10.97 -3.36 31.50
C LYS A 94 11.50 -1.92 31.63
N ASN A 95 12.23 -1.43 30.63
CA ASN A 95 12.77 -0.07 30.65
C ASN A 95 11.66 0.95 30.41
N LYS A 96 11.49 1.90 31.35
CA LYS A 96 10.52 2.99 31.29
C LYS A 96 10.62 3.81 29.99
N LEU A 97 11.83 4.10 29.53
CA LEU A 97 12.08 4.87 28.32
C LEU A 97 11.58 4.13 27.07
N SER A 98 11.92 2.84 26.93
CA SER A 98 11.45 2.00 25.82
C SER A 98 9.92 1.91 25.81
N HIS A 99 9.29 1.76 26.98
CA HIS A 99 7.84 1.71 27.11
C HIS A 99 7.17 3.03 26.69
N THR A 100 7.76 4.18 27.03
CA THR A 100 7.28 5.49 26.57
C THR A 100 7.37 5.62 25.05
N PHE A 101 8.51 5.28 24.44
CA PHE A 101 8.67 5.37 22.99
C PHE A 101 7.71 4.45 22.24
N LEU A 102 7.52 3.22 22.70
CA LEU A 102 6.56 2.30 22.08
C LEU A 102 5.12 2.82 22.13
N ARG A 103 4.72 3.51 23.20
CA ARG A 103 3.39 4.15 23.27
C ARG A 103 3.26 5.33 22.32
N GLU A 104 4.32 6.10 22.13
CA GLU A 104 4.33 7.17 21.14
C GLU A 104 4.20 6.60 19.73
N CYS A 105 4.90 5.50 19.42
CA CYS A 105 4.71 4.79 18.15
C CYS A 105 3.24 4.38 17.95
N LEU A 106 2.55 3.85 18.98
CA LEU A 106 1.13 3.48 18.87
C LEU A 106 0.23 4.67 18.54
N LYS A 107 0.50 5.84 19.15
CA LYS A 107 -0.22 7.07 18.86
C LYS A 107 0.01 7.50 17.41
N LEU A 108 1.28 7.58 16.99
CA LEU A 108 1.65 7.94 15.63
C LEU A 108 1.05 6.98 14.59
N TYR A 109 1.08 5.67 14.83
CA TYR A 109 0.50 4.68 13.91
C TYR A 109 -1.02 4.78 13.84
N SER A 110 -1.68 5.12 14.95
CA SER A 110 -3.13 5.37 14.94
C SER A 110 -3.46 6.64 14.15
N GLU A 111 -2.69 7.72 14.31
CA GLU A 111 -2.83 8.93 13.49
C GLU A 111 -2.59 8.64 12.00
N GLY A 112 -1.56 7.85 11.67
CA GLY A 112 -1.27 7.43 10.30
C GLY A 112 -2.42 6.62 9.69
N TYR A 113 -3.05 5.74 10.46
CA TYR A 113 -4.22 4.97 10.03
C TYR A 113 -5.40 5.88 9.68
N GLU A 114 -5.70 6.88 10.52
CA GLU A 114 -6.79 7.84 10.27
C GLU A 114 -6.51 8.71 9.03
N LEU A 115 -5.26 9.15 8.86
CA LEU A 115 -4.84 9.92 7.69
C LEU A 115 -4.98 9.12 6.39
N LEU A 116 -4.54 7.85 6.37
CA LEU A 116 -4.65 6.98 5.19
C LEU A 116 -6.12 6.72 4.81
N ASN A 117 -6.98 6.46 5.79
CA ASN A 117 -8.42 6.31 5.57
C ASN A 117 -9.08 7.60 5.06
N SER A 118 -8.66 8.75 5.59
CA SER A 118 -9.13 10.06 5.14
C SER A 118 -8.65 10.36 3.72
N ALA A 119 -7.42 9.98 3.36
CA ALA A 119 -6.92 10.08 2.00
C ALA A 119 -7.80 9.28 1.02
N LEU A 120 -8.20 8.04 1.36
CA LEU A 120 -9.14 7.28 0.51
C LEU A 120 -10.47 7.98 0.30
N LYS A 121 -11.01 8.66 1.32
CA LYS A 121 -12.25 9.44 1.19
C LYS A 121 -12.07 10.60 0.20
N TYR A 122 -10.98 11.33 0.31
CA TYR A 122 -10.69 12.46 -0.58
C TYR A 122 -10.39 12.04 -2.02
N LEU A 123 -9.72 10.90 -2.22
CA LEU A 123 -9.52 10.33 -3.54
C LEU A 123 -10.87 10.01 -4.22
N LYS A 124 -11.83 9.46 -3.47
CA LYS A 124 -13.18 9.17 -3.99
C LYS A 124 -13.97 10.42 -4.37
N THR A 125 -13.75 11.53 -3.67
CA THR A 125 -14.39 12.82 -3.97
C THR A 125 -13.56 13.68 -4.93
N LEU A 126 -12.46 13.16 -5.49
CA LEU A 126 -11.53 13.86 -6.37
C LEU A 126 -10.92 15.13 -5.74
N ASP A 127 -10.85 15.19 -4.41
CA ASP A 127 -10.20 16.27 -3.65
C ASP A 127 -8.70 15.94 -3.52
N TYR A 128 -7.97 16.13 -4.63
CA TYR A 128 -6.57 15.71 -4.73
C TYR A 128 -5.64 16.48 -3.79
N GLU A 129 -5.95 17.74 -3.47
CA GLU A 129 -5.17 18.56 -2.54
C GLU A 129 -5.16 17.93 -1.14
N LYS A 130 -6.36 17.61 -0.61
CA LYS A 130 -6.45 16.96 0.71
C LYS A 130 -5.98 15.52 0.69
N PHE A 131 -6.16 14.81 -0.44
CA PHE A 131 -5.58 13.48 -0.62
C PHE A 131 -4.06 13.52 -0.46
N ILE A 132 -3.37 14.38 -1.21
CA ILE A 132 -1.91 14.52 -1.16
C ILE A 132 -1.46 14.93 0.24
N GLY A 133 -2.09 15.96 0.83
CA GLY A 133 -1.75 16.41 2.17
C GLY A 133 -1.84 15.31 3.23
N ASN A 134 -2.88 14.48 3.18
CA ASN A 134 -3.01 13.34 4.08
C ASN A 134 -1.97 12.24 3.83
N MET A 135 -1.68 11.94 2.56
CA MET A 135 -0.65 10.94 2.21
C MET A 135 0.74 11.37 2.72
N ASP A 136 1.09 12.65 2.57
CA ASP A 136 2.36 13.20 3.04
C ASP A 136 2.48 13.16 4.57
N MET A 137 1.41 13.55 5.29
CA MET A 137 1.38 13.45 6.74
C MET A 137 1.47 11.99 7.22
N ALA A 138 0.75 11.07 6.56
CA ALA A 138 0.75 9.65 6.93
C ALA A 138 2.14 9.02 6.77
N LYS A 139 2.86 9.34 5.69
CA LYS A 139 4.21 8.85 5.41
C LYS A 139 5.21 9.16 6.53
N GLY A 140 5.03 10.27 7.26
CA GLY A 140 5.89 10.66 8.37
C GLY A 140 5.68 9.84 9.65
N LYS A 141 4.48 9.27 9.86
CA LYS A 141 4.11 8.64 11.13
C LYS A 141 4.93 7.40 11.48
N PRO A 142 5.25 6.49 10.54
CA PRO A 142 6.07 5.32 10.84
C PRO A 142 7.56 5.61 11.10
N ARG A 143 8.01 6.85 10.85
CA ARG A 143 9.44 7.24 10.84
C ARG A 143 9.86 8.10 12.03
N ALA A 144 8.90 8.53 12.84
CA ALA A 144 9.11 9.36 14.03
C ALA A 144 9.24 8.48 15.29
#